data_AF-E5VKX6-F1
#
_entry.id   AF-E5VKX6-F1
#
_cell.length_a   1.000
_cell.length_b   1.000
_cell.length_c   1.000
_cell.angle_alpha   90.00
_cell.angle_beta   90.00
_cell.angle_gamma   90.00
#
_symmetry.space_group_name_H-M   'P 1'
#
loop_
_entity.id
_entity.type
_entity.pdbx_description
1 polymer ?
#
loop_
_entity_poly.entity_id
_entity_poly.type
_entity_poly.pdbx_seq_one_letter_code
_entity_poly.pdbx_strand_id
1 'polypeptide(L)'
;MLPYAKRLNIDYVWVHGAATVLEATFAHSLNMIGTPVLVVEMGVGMRVTKEYCKQLVDGIFVEMKDLGMWQGEVITPKDPLISTDGEVHYLNAGYAGIFLPTVEHWTNVKKGDKIGEILDPLESVVKEELYSECDGILFTLREYPVVYENVEVAKEFAMPYIMLRNPKPYDTTTLNYEWQVWGTQAFSIYTPGTDQVDVKQARYGIDAVIRFLAYHGLIHMKVNRGYRSRIVEENELVTVRTKTSGILVLKVKCGDHLSVGDEIAEIIDTYEGDVIEVIKSPCEGCLFYHGSNPLIYSNTAIAKIIKDTDFI
;
A
#
# COMPACT_ATOMS: atom_id res chain seq x y z
N MET A 1 26.25 -16.39 -5.09
CA MET A 1 26.12 -15.22 -4.19
C MET A 1 26.35 -15.52 -2.72
N LEU A 2 25.78 -16.59 -2.15
CA LEU A 2 25.93 -16.92 -0.71
C LEU A 2 27.38 -16.99 -0.16
N PRO A 3 28.40 -17.49 -0.90
CA PRO A 3 29.78 -17.49 -0.40
C PRO A 3 30.33 -16.09 -0.11
N TYR A 4 29.99 -15.12 -0.95
CA TYR A 4 30.38 -13.72 -0.78
C TYR A 4 29.67 -13.09 0.42
N ALA A 5 28.36 -13.35 0.59
CA ALA A 5 27.58 -12.82 1.71
C ALA A 5 28.16 -13.24 3.08
N LYS A 6 28.70 -14.47 3.17
CA LYS A 6 29.36 -14.99 4.39
C LYS A 6 30.64 -14.24 4.78
N ARG A 7 31.24 -13.47 3.87
CA ARG A 7 32.49 -12.75 4.12
C ARG A 7 32.27 -11.30 4.53
N LEU A 8 31.04 -10.79 4.39
CA LEU A 8 30.69 -9.40 4.66
C LEU A 8 30.54 -9.05 6.16
N ASN A 9 30.96 -9.93 7.07
CA ASN A 9 30.94 -9.69 8.51
C ASN A 9 29.54 -9.28 9.05
N ILE A 10 28.49 -9.85 8.48
CA ILE A 10 27.09 -9.56 8.85
C ILE A 10 26.54 -10.62 9.80
N ASP A 11 25.52 -10.27 10.58
CA ASP A 11 24.96 -11.16 11.62
C ASP A 11 23.92 -12.15 11.04
N TYR A 12 23.25 -11.77 9.95
CA TYR A 12 22.16 -12.53 9.35
C TYR A 12 22.16 -12.39 7.83
N VAL A 13 21.92 -13.50 7.13
CA VAL A 13 21.73 -13.56 5.69
C VAL A 13 20.37 -14.17 5.43
N TRP A 14 19.46 -13.35 4.93
CA TRP A 14 18.19 -13.81 4.41
C TRP A 14 18.31 -14.12 2.92
N VAL A 15 18.07 -15.38 2.55
CA VAL A 15 18.04 -15.81 1.15
C VAL A 15 16.58 -15.90 0.72
N HIS A 16 16.10 -14.82 0.10
CA HIS A 16 14.73 -14.72 -0.41
C HIS A 16 14.66 -15.07 -1.89
N GLY A 17 13.67 -15.88 -2.28
CA GLY A 17 13.43 -16.35 -3.65
C GLY A 17 12.13 -15.82 -4.28
N ALA A 18 11.53 -14.75 -3.76
CA ALA A 18 10.31 -14.20 -4.36
C ALA A 18 10.58 -13.58 -5.75
N ALA A 19 10.16 -14.32 -6.77
CA ALA A 19 10.37 -14.05 -8.18
C ALA A 19 9.68 -12.78 -8.72
N THR A 20 8.68 -12.22 -8.04
CA THR A 20 7.80 -11.21 -8.66
C THR A 20 8.36 -9.79 -8.70
N VAL A 21 9.32 -9.44 -7.83
CA VAL A 21 9.95 -8.10 -7.79
C VAL A 21 11.43 -8.15 -8.16
N LEU A 22 12.07 -9.32 -7.99
CA LEU A 22 13.49 -9.54 -8.28
C LEU A 22 13.88 -9.12 -9.70
N GLU A 23 13.09 -9.50 -10.72
CA GLU A 23 13.40 -9.26 -12.14
C GLU A 23 13.56 -7.78 -12.50
N ALA A 24 12.95 -6.87 -11.74
CA ALA A 24 13.02 -5.42 -11.96
C ALA A 24 14.16 -4.74 -11.20
N THR A 25 14.93 -5.46 -10.38
CA THR A 25 16.02 -4.86 -9.58
C THR A 25 17.34 -4.81 -10.36
N PHE A 26 18.10 -3.73 -10.15
CA PHE A 26 19.44 -3.58 -10.72
C PHE A 26 20.38 -4.73 -10.34
N ALA A 27 20.31 -5.17 -9.07
CA ALA A 27 21.11 -6.30 -8.58
C ALA A 27 20.78 -7.61 -9.30
N HIS A 28 19.49 -7.87 -9.57
CA HIS A 28 19.09 -9.05 -10.35
C HIS A 28 19.59 -8.98 -11.79
N SER A 29 19.42 -7.84 -12.48
CA SER A 29 19.89 -7.69 -13.86
C SER A 29 21.40 -7.94 -13.99
N LEU A 30 22.20 -7.41 -13.06
CA LEU A 30 23.66 -7.62 -13.06
C LEU A 30 24.05 -9.08 -12.79
N ASN A 31 23.41 -9.73 -11.81
CA ASN A 31 23.63 -11.14 -11.52
C ASN A 31 23.26 -12.02 -12.73
N MET A 32 22.18 -11.70 -13.44
CA MET A 32 21.72 -12.43 -14.63
C MET A 32 22.71 -12.37 -15.80
N ILE A 33 23.41 -11.24 -15.98
CA ILE A 33 24.45 -11.10 -17.02
C ILE A 33 25.83 -11.58 -16.54
N GLY A 34 25.91 -12.22 -15.38
CA GLY A 34 27.13 -12.84 -14.85
C GLY A 34 28.02 -11.92 -14.01
N THR A 35 27.56 -10.72 -13.64
CA THR A 35 28.26 -9.82 -12.71
C THR A 35 27.75 -10.06 -11.28
N PRO A 36 28.55 -10.62 -10.36
CA PRO A 36 28.11 -10.87 -8.99
C PRO A 36 27.77 -9.57 -8.24
N VAL A 37 26.54 -9.45 -7.76
CA VAL A 37 26.08 -8.29 -6.96
C VAL A 37 25.31 -8.74 -5.72
N LEU A 38 25.67 -8.19 -4.57
CA LEU A 38 24.96 -8.36 -3.31
C LEU A 38 24.31 -7.05 -2.90
N VAL A 39 23.09 -7.14 -2.40
CA VAL A 39 22.45 -6.05 -1.68
C VAL A 39 22.51 -6.40 -0.21
N VAL A 40 22.96 -5.45 0.60
CA VAL A 40 23.05 -5.60 2.05
C VAL A 40 22.15 -4.56 2.69
N GLU A 41 21.21 -5.04 3.51
CA GLU A 41 20.39 -4.21 4.37
C GLU A 41 20.85 -4.41 5.81
N MET A 42 21.19 -3.33 6.50
CA MET A 42 21.67 -3.40 7.88
C MET A 42 21.03 -2.33 8.75
N GLY A 43 20.59 -2.77 9.93
CA GLY A 43 19.92 -1.93 10.91
C GLY A 43 18.43 -1.82 10.63
N VAL A 44 17.92 -0.60 10.75
CA VAL A 44 16.49 -0.31 10.75
C VAL A 44 16.23 0.92 9.90
N GLY A 45 15.06 0.97 9.26
CA GLY A 45 14.67 2.10 8.41
C GLY A 45 14.75 3.43 9.15
N MET A 46 15.24 4.47 8.47
CA MET A 46 15.33 5.86 8.96
C MET A 46 16.36 6.15 10.08
N ARG A 47 17.21 5.20 10.48
CA ARG A 47 18.30 5.45 11.45
C ARG A 47 19.64 4.89 11.00
N VAL A 48 20.68 5.71 11.07
CA VAL A 48 22.07 5.28 10.84
C VAL A 48 22.67 4.79 12.16
N THR A 49 23.03 3.50 12.20
CA THR A 49 23.76 2.91 13.33
C THR A 49 25.24 2.79 12.95
N LYS A 50 26.11 3.60 13.56
CA LYS A 50 27.53 3.71 13.15
C LYS A 50 28.29 2.39 13.28
N GLU A 51 27.93 1.59 14.28
CA GLU A 51 28.54 0.30 14.57
C GLU A 51 28.28 -0.68 13.42
N TYR A 52 27.05 -0.72 12.89
CA TYR A 52 26.71 -1.54 11.72
C TYR A 52 27.42 -1.05 10.45
N CYS A 53 27.56 0.27 10.26
CA CYS A 53 28.33 0.79 9.13
C CYS A 53 29.80 0.37 9.19
N LYS A 54 30.44 0.45 10.36
CA LYS A 54 31.83 0.01 10.55
C LYS A 54 31.97 -1.50 10.31
N GLN A 55 31.06 -2.28 10.87
CA GLN A 55 31.01 -3.73 10.69
C GLN A 55 30.92 -4.13 9.21
N LEU A 56 30.07 -3.46 8.44
CA LEU A 56 29.95 -3.68 6.99
C LEU A 56 31.21 -3.28 6.23
N VAL A 57 31.81 -2.14 6.58
CA VAL A 57 33.07 -1.68 5.97
C VAL A 57 34.18 -2.70 6.19
N ASP A 58 34.31 -3.24 7.41
CA ASP A 58 35.28 -4.31 7.70
C ASP A 58 35.03 -5.54 6.81
N GLY A 59 33.77 -5.94 6.62
CA GLY A 59 33.37 -7.02 5.72
C GLY A 59 33.70 -6.75 4.24
N ILE A 60 33.52 -5.52 3.77
CA ILE A 60 33.90 -5.12 2.40
C ILE A 60 35.41 -5.27 2.20
N PHE A 61 36.23 -4.86 3.17
CA PHE A 61 37.69 -5.04 3.07
C PHE A 61 38.12 -6.51 3.08
N VAL A 62 37.44 -7.37 3.85
CA VAL A 62 37.66 -8.83 3.80
C VAL A 62 37.39 -9.36 2.39
N GLU A 63 36.24 -9.02 1.81
CA GLU A 63 35.87 -9.49 0.47
C GLU A 63 36.81 -8.93 -0.62
N MET A 64 37.17 -7.65 -0.55
CA MET A 64 38.15 -7.05 -1.45
C MET A 64 39.52 -7.75 -1.37
N LYS A 65 39.92 -8.20 -0.18
CA LYS A 65 41.16 -8.96 -0.01
C LYS A 65 41.08 -10.34 -0.63
N ASP A 66 39.96 -11.04 -0.45
CA ASP A 66 39.73 -12.35 -1.08
C ASP A 66 39.73 -12.26 -2.61
N LEU A 67 39.23 -11.15 -3.16
CA LEU A 67 39.27 -10.83 -4.59
C LEU A 67 40.63 -10.32 -5.08
N GLY A 68 41.61 -10.13 -4.19
CA GLY A 68 42.95 -9.61 -4.52
C GLY A 68 42.99 -8.10 -4.81
N MET A 69 41.92 -7.36 -4.51
CA MET A 69 41.81 -5.90 -4.69
C MET A 69 42.38 -5.11 -3.51
N TRP A 70 42.55 -5.74 -2.35
CA TRP A 70 43.08 -5.12 -1.13
C TRP A 70 44.20 -5.95 -0.49
N GLN A 71 45.25 -5.28 -0.03
CA GLN A 71 46.49 -5.90 0.45
C GLN A 71 46.78 -5.57 1.91
N GLY A 72 45.97 -4.69 2.51
CA GLY A 72 46.07 -4.35 3.93
C GLY A 72 45.59 -5.46 4.85
N GLU A 73 45.69 -5.22 6.15
CA GLU A 73 45.12 -6.10 7.17
C GLU A 73 43.59 -6.04 7.14
N VAL A 74 42.96 -7.16 7.51
CA VAL A 74 41.51 -7.32 7.58
C VAL A 74 41.17 -8.17 8.80
N ILE A 75 39.95 -8.04 9.29
CA ILE A 75 39.45 -8.86 10.39
C ILE A 75 39.15 -10.30 9.93
N THR A 76 38.82 -11.17 10.88
CA THR A 76 38.08 -12.41 10.59
C THR A 76 36.58 -12.10 10.66
N PRO A 77 35.79 -12.28 9.59
CA PRO A 77 34.36 -11.98 9.60
C PRO A 77 33.60 -12.97 10.51
N LYS A 78 32.47 -12.51 11.05
CA LYS A 78 31.49 -13.36 11.75
C LYS A 78 30.88 -14.41 10.81
N ASP A 79 30.44 -15.52 11.40
CA ASP A 79 29.56 -16.48 10.72
C ASP A 79 28.10 -16.01 10.82
N PRO A 80 27.44 -15.65 9.69
CA PRO A 80 26.05 -15.20 9.73
C PRO A 80 25.09 -16.37 9.96
N LEU A 81 23.97 -16.09 10.63
CA LEU A 81 22.81 -16.98 10.60
C LEU A 81 22.19 -16.92 9.20
N ILE A 82 21.95 -18.07 8.57
CA ILE A 82 21.38 -18.14 7.23
C ILE A 82 19.95 -18.64 7.34
N SER A 83 19.02 -17.88 6.80
CA SER A 83 17.62 -18.29 6.70
C SER A 83 17.17 -18.28 5.24
N THR A 84 16.42 -19.30 4.85
CA THR A 84 15.93 -19.51 3.48
C THR A 84 14.42 -19.27 3.39
N ASP A 85 13.88 -19.18 2.17
CA ASP A 85 12.44 -18.99 1.95
C ASP A 85 11.55 -19.92 2.78
N GLY A 86 10.55 -19.33 3.45
CA GLY A 86 9.59 -20.03 4.30
C GLY A 86 9.91 -20.00 5.80
N GLU A 87 11.07 -19.46 6.21
CA GLU A 87 11.48 -19.37 7.62
C GLU A 87 11.27 -17.97 8.25
N VAL A 88 10.85 -16.98 7.46
CA VAL A 88 10.56 -15.63 7.94
C VAL A 88 9.05 -15.41 8.02
N HIS A 89 8.56 -15.09 9.22
CA HIS A 89 7.17 -14.77 9.47
C HIS A 89 6.98 -13.26 9.66
N TYR A 90 6.00 -12.69 8.95
CA TYR A 90 5.63 -11.29 9.08
C TYR A 90 4.52 -11.13 10.11
N LEU A 91 4.69 -10.17 11.02
CA LEU A 91 3.66 -9.76 11.96
C LEU A 91 3.20 -8.35 11.59
N ASN A 92 1.95 -8.24 11.16
CA ASN A 92 1.32 -6.97 10.78
C ASN A 92 0.24 -6.61 11.79
N ALA A 93 0.10 -5.31 12.08
CA ALA A 93 -1.01 -4.81 12.88
C ALA A 93 -2.30 -4.74 12.06
N GLY A 94 -3.42 -5.08 12.68
CA GLY A 94 -4.78 -4.91 12.14
C GLY A 94 -5.35 -3.51 12.34
N TYR A 95 -4.76 -2.67 13.20
CA TYR A 95 -5.24 -1.31 13.52
C TYR A 95 -4.17 -0.23 13.41
N ALA A 96 -4.60 1.01 13.16
CA ALA A 96 -3.75 2.20 13.31
C ALA A 96 -3.45 2.52 14.77
N GLY A 97 -2.30 3.13 15.03
CA GLY A 97 -1.97 3.69 16.33
C GLY A 97 -0.47 3.89 16.56
N ILE A 98 -0.07 4.07 17.80
CA ILE A 98 1.32 4.07 18.23
C ILE A 98 1.67 2.64 18.65
N PHE A 99 2.50 1.99 17.85
CA PHE A 99 3.16 0.74 18.19
C PHE A 99 4.17 0.96 19.31
N LEU A 100 3.91 0.28 20.43
CA LEU A 100 4.81 0.14 21.54
C LEU A 100 5.37 -1.29 21.56
N PRO A 101 6.64 -1.49 21.19
CA PRO A 101 7.27 -2.80 21.31
C PRO A 101 7.42 -3.20 22.78
N THR A 102 7.06 -4.43 23.12
CA THR A 102 7.29 -5.03 24.45
C THR A 102 8.54 -5.91 24.49
N VAL A 103 9.16 -6.16 23.34
CA VAL A 103 10.40 -6.91 23.16
C VAL A 103 11.39 -6.12 22.33
N GLU A 104 12.68 -6.32 22.63
CA GLU A 104 13.77 -5.65 21.92
C GLU A 104 14.10 -6.36 20.60
N HIS A 105 14.69 -5.61 19.68
CA HIS A 105 15.30 -6.18 18.48
C HIS A 105 16.37 -7.21 18.87
N TRP A 106 16.50 -8.28 18.06
CA TRP A 106 17.41 -9.41 18.30
C TRP A 106 17.03 -10.30 19.50
N THR A 107 15.74 -10.35 19.87
CA THR A 107 15.24 -11.21 20.96
C THR A 107 14.66 -12.52 20.43
N ASN A 108 14.92 -13.63 21.13
CA ASN A 108 14.25 -14.92 20.88
C ASN A 108 12.82 -14.87 21.42
N VAL A 109 11.84 -15.22 20.59
CA VAL A 109 10.41 -15.22 20.92
C VAL A 109 9.83 -16.63 20.76
N LYS A 110 8.85 -16.96 21.60
CA LYS A 110 8.02 -18.16 21.51
C LYS A 110 6.65 -17.84 20.96
N LYS A 111 6.01 -18.82 20.32
CA LYS A 111 4.62 -18.68 19.89
C LYS A 111 3.73 -18.29 21.09
N GLY A 112 3.00 -17.20 20.95
CA GLY A 112 2.16 -16.62 22.00
C GLY A 112 2.86 -15.53 22.83
N ASP A 113 4.15 -15.27 22.64
CA ASP A 113 4.82 -14.14 23.29
C ASP A 113 4.29 -12.82 22.76
N LYS A 114 4.10 -11.85 23.65
CA LYS A 114 3.64 -10.51 23.29
C LYS A 114 4.79 -9.72 22.67
N ILE A 115 4.60 -9.28 21.42
CA ILE A 115 5.57 -8.51 20.65
C ILE A 115 5.42 -7.00 20.86
N GLY A 116 4.17 -6.55 21.03
CA GLY A 116 3.87 -5.16 21.34
C GLY A 116 2.39 -4.87 21.36
N GLU A 117 2.07 -3.58 21.41
CA GLU A 117 0.71 -3.06 21.46
C GLU A 117 0.54 -1.92 20.46
N ILE A 118 -0.66 -1.79 19.91
CA ILE A 118 -1.09 -0.61 19.14
C ILE A 118 -1.96 0.25 20.03
N LEU A 119 -1.49 1.46 20.35
CA LEU A 119 -2.23 2.44 21.14
C LEU A 119 -2.94 3.46 20.26
N ASP A 120 -4.17 3.79 20.59
CA ASP A 120 -4.82 5.02 20.10
C ASP A 120 -4.22 6.24 20.84
N PRO A 121 -3.54 7.16 20.15
CA PRO A 121 -2.93 8.32 20.80
C PRO A 121 -3.95 9.35 21.32
N LEU A 122 -5.19 9.33 20.82
CA LEU A 122 -6.25 10.27 21.22
C LEU A 122 -7.03 9.73 22.41
N GLU A 123 -7.35 8.44 22.39
CA GLU A 123 -8.14 7.80 23.45
C GLU A 123 -7.26 7.23 24.57
N SER A 124 -5.95 7.05 24.33
CA SER A 124 -5.01 6.35 25.23
C SER A 124 -5.46 4.93 25.55
N VAL A 125 -6.06 4.24 24.58
CA VAL A 125 -6.56 2.87 24.70
C VAL A 125 -5.75 1.94 23.80
N VAL A 126 -5.46 0.73 24.29
CA VAL A 126 -4.88 -0.35 23.47
C VAL A 126 -5.93 -0.82 22.46
N LYS A 127 -5.70 -0.56 21.18
CA LYS A 127 -6.55 -1.05 20.07
C LYS A 127 -6.23 -2.50 19.72
N GLU A 128 -4.96 -2.89 19.87
CA GLU A 128 -4.52 -4.24 19.50
C GLU A 128 -3.32 -4.69 20.34
N GLU A 129 -3.28 -5.97 20.68
CA GLU A 129 -2.11 -6.64 21.24
C GLU A 129 -1.54 -7.60 20.18
N LEU A 130 -0.25 -7.47 19.91
CA LEU A 130 0.44 -8.25 18.89
C LEU A 130 1.20 -9.40 19.55
N TYR A 131 0.99 -10.62 19.04
CA TYR A 131 1.61 -11.83 19.57
C TYR A 131 2.39 -12.58 18.50
N SER A 132 3.47 -13.25 18.88
CA SER A 132 4.25 -14.09 17.98
C SER A 132 3.42 -15.31 17.55
N GLU A 133 3.33 -15.55 16.25
CA GLU A 133 2.64 -16.73 15.72
C GLU A 133 3.54 -17.98 15.67
N CYS A 134 4.84 -17.81 15.89
CA CYS A 134 5.86 -18.85 15.80
C CYS A 134 6.96 -18.70 16.87
N ASP A 135 7.74 -19.76 17.04
CA ASP A 135 9.03 -19.69 17.74
C ASP A 135 10.07 -19.14 16.76
N GLY A 136 10.88 -18.16 17.18
CA GLY A 136 11.86 -17.54 16.29
C GLY A 136 12.68 -16.43 16.91
N ILE A 137 13.34 -15.65 16.06
CA ILE A 137 14.12 -14.47 16.47
C ILE A 137 13.46 -13.23 15.85
N LEU A 138 13.20 -12.22 16.66
CA LEU A 138 12.71 -10.93 16.20
C LEU A 138 13.88 -10.08 15.68
N PHE A 139 14.18 -10.20 14.39
CA PHE A 139 15.33 -9.54 13.75
C PHE A 139 14.96 -8.27 12.98
N THR A 140 13.69 -7.86 12.97
CA THR A 140 13.25 -6.58 12.40
C THR A 140 12.11 -6.04 13.25
N LEU A 141 12.20 -4.76 13.58
CA LEU A 141 11.25 -4.04 14.42
C LEU A 141 11.12 -2.63 13.87
N ARG A 142 9.90 -2.10 13.90
CA ARG A 142 9.66 -0.76 13.38
C ARG A 142 10.17 0.29 14.36
N GLU A 143 11.01 1.22 13.88
CA GLU A 143 11.48 2.33 14.72
C GLU A 143 10.50 3.48 14.81
N TYR A 144 9.76 3.73 13.74
CA TYR A 144 8.72 4.75 13.76
C TYR A 144 7.46 4.14 14.36
N PRO A 145 7.05 4.56 15.58
CA PRO A 145 6.02 3.87 16.30
C PRO A 145 4.64 4.09 15.67
N VAL A 146 4.44 5.11 14.85
CA VAL A 146 3.11 5.37 14.26
C VAL A 146 2.77 4.34 13.18
N VAL A 147 1.94 3.37 13.54
CA VAL A 147 1.21 2.46 12.66
C VAL A 147 0.05 3.20 12.04
N TYR A 148 0.08 3.32 10.72
CA TYR A 148 -0.92 4.06 9.98
C TYR A 148 -2.00 3.09 9.49
N GLU A 149 -3.26 3.27 9.90
CA GLU A 149 -4.32 3.31 8.89
C GLU A 149 -4.35 4.76 8.45
N ASN A 150 -3.97 5.01 7.20
CA ASN A 150 -3.62 6.35 6.77
C ASN A 150 -4.84 7.24 6.53
N VAL A 151 -5.94 7.02 7.25
CA VAL A 151 -7.21 7.71 7.08
C VAL A 151 -7.14 9.14 7.62
N GLU A 152 -6.54 9.37 8.79
CA GLU A 152 -6.50 10.71 9.38
C GLU A 152 -5.69 11.68 8.53
N VAL A 153 -4.51 11.27 8.05
CA VAL A 153 -3.71 12.06 7.12
C VAL A 153 -4.40 12.17 5.76
N ALA A 154 -5.14 11.14 5.32
CA ALA A 154 -5.96 11.24 4.12
C ALA A 154 -7.08 12.30 4.23
N LYS A 155 -7.63 12.55 5.44
CA LYS A 155 -8.64 13.60 5.64
C LYS A 155 -8.09 15.00 5.36
N GLU A 156 -6.78 15.21 5.43
CA GLU A 156 -6.15 16.50 5.13
C GLU A 156 -6.27 16.90 3.64
N PHE A 157 -6.44 15.92 2.74
CA PHE A 157 -6.80 16.19 1.34
C PHE A 157 -8.21 16.79 1.21
N ALA A 158 -9.06 16.61 2.22
CA ALA A 158 -10.45 17.10 2.31
C ALA A 158 -11.29 16.73 1.07
N MET A 159 -11.14 15.48 0.64
CA MET A 159 -11.92 14.87 -0.45
C MET A 159 -13.25 14.30 0.10
N PRO A 160 -14.31 14.19 -0.71
CA PRO A 160 -15.60 13.68 -0.25
C PRO A 160 -15.55 12.27 0.33
N TYR A 161 -14.74 11.39 -0.27
CA TYR A 161 -14.61 9.99 0.11
C TYR A 161 -13.15 9.58 0.28
N ILE A 162 -12.87 8.75 1.28
CA ILE A 162 -11.60 8.04 1.46
C ILE A 162 -11.92 6.56 1.32
N MET A 163 -11.36 5.93 0.28
CA MET A 163 -11.56 4.51 0.02
C MET A 163 -10.51 3.69 0.77
N LEU A 164 -10.97 2.81 1.67
CA LEU A 164 -10.14 1.78 2.28
C LEU A 164 -10.25 0.51 1.47
N ARG A 165 -9.11 0.01 1.02
CA ARG A 165 -9.03 -1.20 0.20
C ARG A 165 -7.92 -2.09 0.72
N ASN A 166 -8.27 -3.34 0.97
CA ASN A 166 -7.30 -4.38 1.30
C ASN A 166 -6.44 -4.71 0.07
N PRO A 167 -5.11 -4.78 0.19
CA PRO A 167 -4.24 -5.15 -0.91
C PRO A 167 -4.61 -6.53 -1.46
N LYS A 168 -4.77 -6.62 -2.78
CA LYS A 168 -4.93 -7.88 -3.51
C LYS A 168 -3.57 -8.30 -4.09
N PRO A 169 -3.38 -9.57 -4.47
CA PRO A 169 -2.10 -10.05 -4.97
C PRO A 169 -1.51 -9.26 -6.15
N TYR A 170 -2.36 -8.60 -6.96
CA TYR A 170 -1.88 -7.75 -8.06
C TYR A 170 -1.55 -6.32 -7.63
N ASP A 171 -1.99 -5.87 -6.44
CA ASP A 171 -1.60 -4.56 -5.91
C ASP A 171 -0.15 -4.57 -5.41
N THR A 172 0.43 -5.75 -5.15
CA THR A 172 1.80 -5.90 -4.62
C THR A 172 2.88 -5.45 -5.59
N THR A 173 2.56 -5.31 -6.89
CA THR A 173 3.47 -4.78 -7.91
C THR A 173 3.27 -3.29 -8.16
N THR A 174 2.42 -2.61 -7.38
CA THR A 174 2.15 -1.18 -7.55
C THR A 174 3.14 -0.33 -6.78
N LEU A 175 3.50 0.83 -7.33
CA LEU A 175 4.38 1.81 -6.67
C LEU A 175 3.84 2.23 -5.29
N ASN A 176 2.52 2.37 -5.18
CA ASN A 176 1.87 2.76 -3.94
C ASN A 176 2.09 1.70 -2.85
N TYR A 177 1.85 0.43 -3.17
CA TYR A 177 2.09 -0.68 -2.25
C TYR A 177 3.55 -0.75 -1.80
N GLU A 178 4.49 -0.68 -2.76
CA GLU A 178 5.92 -0.67 -2.45
C GLU A 178 6.28 0.45 -1.47
N TRP A 179 5.90 1.70 -1.76
CA TRP A 179 6.19 2.82 -0.87
C TRP A 179 5.64 2.62 0.55
N GLN A 180 4.44 2.05 0.69
CA GLN A 180 3.87 1.73 2.00
C GLN A 180 4.65 0.63 2.74
N VAL A 181 5.06 -0.44 2.05
CA VAL A 181 5.92 -1.50 2.62
C VAL A 181 7.22 -0.92 3.15
N TRP A 182 7.80 0.05 2.44
CA TRP A 182 9.02 0.75 2.84
C TRP A 182 8.78 1.88 3.86
N GLY A 183 7.59 1.95 4.46
CA GLY A 183 7.26 2.89 5.53
C GLY A 183 7.00 4.33 5.08
N THR A 184 6.88 4.57 3.77
CA THR A 184 6.50 5.87 3.20
C THR A 184 4.98 5.98 3.10
N GLN A 185 4.41 7.09 3.58
CA GLN A 185 2.99 7.37 3.40
C GLN A 185 2.70 7.66 1.92
N ALA A 186 1.93 6.78 1.29
CA ALA A 186 1.54 6.91 -0.11
C ALA A 186 0.01 6.95 -0.25
N PHE A 187 -0.47 7.87 -1.08
CA PHE A 187 -1.90 8.07 -1.33
C PHE A 187 -2.16 8.10 -2.83
N SER A 188 -3.27 7.49 -3.25
CA SER A 188 -3.76 7.61 -4.63
C SER A 188 -5.00 8.51 -4.63
N ILE A 189 -4.91 9.64 -5.35
CA ILE A 189 -6.01 10.57 -5.51
C ILE A 189 -6.72 10.27 -6.83
N TYR A 190 -8.02 10.03 -6.76
CA TYR A 190 -8.86 9.80 -7.93
C TYR A 190 -9.80 10.99 -8.11
N THR A 191 -9.83 11.54 -9.32
CA THR A 191 -10.89 12.45 -9.77
C THR A 191 -11.85 11.69 -10.68
N PRO A 192 -13.17 11.98 -10.63
CA PRO A 192 -14.13 11.33 -11.52
C PRO A 192 -13.77 11.53 -13.01
N GLY A 193 -13.95 10.47 -13.80
CA GLY A 193 -13.72 10.48 -15.25
C GLY A 193 -12.55 9.61 -15.69
N THR A 194 -12.78 8.86 -16.76
CA THR A 194 -11.75 8.10 -17.50
C THR A 194 -11.72 8.61 -18.94
N ASP A 195 -10.52 8.68 -19.53
CA ASP A 195 -10.26 9.07 -20.93
C ASP A 195 -10.59 10.51 -21.33
N GLN A 196 -11.19 11.31 -20.46
CA GLN A 196 -11.46 12.74 -20.68
C GLN A 196 -11.11 13.58 -19.46
N VAL A 197 -10.62 14.80 -19.69
CA VAL A 197 -10.31 15.77 -18.63
C VAL A 197 -11.52 16.65 -18.39
N ASP A 198 -12.19 16.45 -17.25
CA ASP A 198 -13.13 17.45 -16.70
C ASP A 198 -12.33 18.47 -15.87
N VAL A 199 -12.23 19.69 -16.38
CA VAL A 199 -11.46 20.79 -15.75
C VAL A 199 -11.97 21.11 -14.34
N LYS A 200 -13.28 21.01 -14.09
CA LYS A 200 -13.85 21.27 -12.76
C LYS A 200 -13.44 20.16 -11.79
N GLN A 201 -13.49 18.91 -12.24
CA GLN A 201 -13.08 17.75 -11.42
C GLN A 201 -11.56 17.72 -11.17
N ALA A 202 -10.75 18.00 -12.19
CA ALA A 202 -9.31 18.09 -12.07
C ALA A 202 -8.90 19.15 -11.03
N ARG A 203 -9.64 20.28 -10.97
CA ARG A 203 -9.41 21.31 -9.95
C ARG A 203 -9.66 20.81 -8.53
N TYR A 204 -10.61 19.90 -8.29
CA TYR A 204 -10.77 19.29 -6.96
C TYR A 204 -9.55 18.47 -6.54
N GLY A 205 -8.96 17.70 -7.47
CA GLY A 205 -7.72 16.97 -7.21
C GLY A 205 -6.55 17.89 -6.90
N ILE A 206 -6.40 18.98 -7.65
CA ILE A 206 -5.36 20.00 -7.41
C ILE A 206 -5.57 20.67 -6.04
N ASP A 207 -6.79 21.11 -5.74
CA ASP A 207 -7.11 21.74 -4.46
C ASP A 207 -6.83 20.80 -3.29
N ALA A 208 -7.07 19.49 -3.45
CA ALA A 208 -6.75 18.48 -2.44
C ALA A 208 -5.25 18.42 -2.16
N VAL A 209 -4.41 18.37 -3.20
CA VAL A 209 -2.95 18.39 -3.04
C VAL A 209 -2.47 19.70 -2.43
N ILE A 210 -2.99 20.85 -2.88
CA ILE A 210 -2.65 22.16 -2.33
C ILE A 210 -3.01 22.25 -0.84
N ARG A 211 -4.19 21.77 -0.44
CA ARG A 211 -4.60 21.71 0.98
C ARG A 211 -3.63 20.89 1.80
N PHE A 212 -3.32 19.68 1.34
CA PHE A 212 -2.37 18.80 1.98
C PHE A 212 -1.00 19.46 2.17
N LEU A 213 -0.43 20.02 1.09
CA LEU A 213 0.86 20.72 1.15
C LEU A 213 0.83 21.93 2.10
N ALA A 214 -0.28 22.66 2.15
CA ALA A 214 -0.44 23.82 3.03
C ALA A 214 -0.57 23.41 4.51
N TYR A 215 -1.32 22.33 4.81
CA TYR A 215 -1.46 21.80 6.18
C TYR A 215 -0.14 21.23 6.71
N HIS A 216 0.68 20.65 5.83
CA HIS A 216 2.03 20.22 6.15
C HIS A 216 3.08 21.35 6.13
N GLY A 217 2.68 22.61 5.89
CA GLY A 217 3.58 23.78 5.91
C GLY A 217 4.59 23.85 4.77
N LEU A 218 4.43 23.03 3.73
CA LEU A 218 5.30 23.02 2.54
C LEU A 218 5.03 24.21 1.62
N ILE A 219 3.81 24.74 1.66
CA ILE A 219 3.41 25.97 0.97
C ILE A 219 2.66 26.90 1.93
N HIS A 220 2.81 28.21 1.75
CA HIS A 220 2.14 29.21 2.57
C HIS A 220 1.10 29.97 1.76
N MET A 221 -0.14 29.48 1.80
CA MET A 221 -1.28 30.18 1.20
C MET A 221 -2.57 29.87 1.95
N LYS A 222 -3.56 30.74 1.78
CA LYS A 222 -4.90 30.49 2.32
C LYS A 222 -5.61 29.47 1.44
N VAL A 223 -5.90 28.30 2.02
CA VAL A 223 -6.63 27.21 1.34
C VAL A 223 -8.08 27.14 1.81
N ASN A 224 -8.96 26.61 0.95
CA ASN A 224 -10.34 26.32 1.34
C ASN A 224 -10.38 25.09 2.27
N ARG A 225 -11.49 24.87 3.00
CA ARG A 225 -11.62 23.77 3.97
C ARG A 225 -11.96 22.41 3.34
N GLY A 226 -12.36 22.37 2.07
CA GLY A 226 -12.80 21.16 1.39
C GLY A 226 -14.01 20.47 2.02
N TYR A 227 -14.10 19.16 1.82
CA TYR A 227 -15.18 18.31 2.31
C TYR A 227 -14.81 17.66 3.63
N ARG A 228 -15.83 17.31 4.43
CA ARG A 228 -15.66 16.32 5.51
C ARG A 228 -15.71 14.93 4.88
N SER A 229 -14.58 14.24 4.86
CA SER A 229 -14.47 12.94 4.20
C SER A 229 -15.32 11.87 4.90
N ARG A 230 -16.08 11.09 4.11
CA ARG A 230 -16.66 9.81 4.52
C ARG A 230 -15.67 8.69 4.20
N ILE A 231 -15.42 7.82 5.16
CA ILE A 231 -14.62 6.60 4.95
C ILE A 231 -15.56 5.58 4.31
N VAL A 232 -15.06 4.88 3.29
CA VAL A 232 -15.80 3.88 2.53
C VAL A 232 -14.94 2.64 2.40
N GLU A 233 -15.47 1.50 2.81
CA GLU A 233 -14.85 0.19 2.62
C GLU A 233 -15.32 -0.49 1.32
N GLU A 234 -14.54 -1.46 0.82
CA GLU A 234 -14.88 -2.17 -0.43
C GLU A 234 -16.20 -2.96 -0.32
N ASN A 235 -16.58 -3.41 0.88
CA ASN A 235 -17.83 -4.14 1.15
C ASN A 235 -19.09 -3.26 1.05
N GLU A 236 -18.97 -1.94 1.16
CA GLU A 236 -20.08 -0.97 1.03
C GLU A 236 -20.42 -0.68 -0.44
N LEU A 237 -19.55 -1.08 -1.39
CA LEU A 237 -19.74 -0.83 -2.80
C LEU A 237 -20.59 -1.90 -3.49
N VAL A 238 -21.76 -1.49 -3.97
CA VAL A 238 -22.61 -2.32 -4.82
C VAL A 238 -22.27 -2.05 -6.28
N THR A 239 -21.86 -3.10 -7.00
CA THR A 239 -21.54 -3.01 -8.43
C THR A 239 -22.78 -3.30 -9.27
N VAL A 240 -23.14 -2.38 -10.16
CA VAL A 240 -24.22 -2.52 -11.13
C VAL A 240 -23.64 -2.99 -12.46
N ARG A 241 -24.21 -4.06 -13.02
CA ARG A 241 -23.76 -4.70 -14.26
C ARG A 241 -24.88 -4.77 -15.29
N THR A 242 -24.51 -4.71 -16.56
CA THR A 242 -25.43 -4.95 -17.69
C THR A 242 -25.79 -6.42 -17.81
N LYS A 243 -26.98 -6.72 -18.33
CA LYS A 243 -27.36 -8.07 -18.75
C LYS A 243 -27.10 -8.28 -20.23
N THR A 244 -27.27 -7.24 -21.03
CA THR A 244 -27.09 -7.26 -22.48
C THR A 244 -25.92 -6.38 -22.92
N SER A 245 -25.51 -6.55 -24.17
CA SER A 245 -24.56 -5.68 -24.86
C SER A 245 -25.30 -4.67 -25.74
N GLY A 246 -24.76 -3.46 -25.90
CA GLY A 246 -25.34 -2.44 -26.76
C GLY A 246 -24.72 -1.07 -26.56
N ILE A 247 -25.49 -0.02 -26.81
CA ILE A 247 -25.10 1.37 -26.56
C ILE A 247 -25.62 1.81 -25.19
N LEU A 248 -24.70 2.14 -24.28
CA LEU A 248 -24.99 2.65 -22.95
C LEU A 248 -25.36 4.14 -23.00
N VAL A 249 -26.54 4.46 -22.46
CA VAL A 249 -26.99 5.83 -22.23
C VAL A 249 -27.21 6.03 -20.73
N LEU A 250 -26.33 6.80 -20.09
CA LEU A 250 -26.41 7.13 -18.67
C LEU A 250 -27.42 8.25 -18.41
N LYS A 251 -28.24 8.10 -17.36
CA LYS A 251 -29.25 9.09 -16.94
C LYS A 251 -28.88 9.83 -15.66
N VAL A 252 -27.84 9.38 -14.96
CA VAL A 252 -27.41 9.87 -13.63
C VAL A 252 -25.94 10.30 -13.65
N LYS A 253 -25.52 11.08 -12.65
CA LYS A 253 -24.14 11.57 -12.47
C LYS A 253 -23.54 11.07 -11.17
N CYS A 254 -22.21 10.91 -11.13
CA CYS A 254 -21.52 10.62 -9.89
C CYS A 254 -21.83 11.68 -8.82
N GLY A 255 -22.15 11.23 -7.61
CA GLY A 255 -22.61 12.05 -6.50
C GLY A 255 -24.13 12.13 -6.35
N ASP A 256 -24.91 11.69 -7.35
CA ASP A 256 -26.37 11.60 -7.22
C ASP A 256 -26.75 10.53 -6.19
N HIS A 257 -27.74 10.83 -5.36
CA HIS A 257 -28.33 9.88 -4.43
C HIS A 257 -29.48 9.14 -5.13
N LEU A 258 -29.48 7.81 -5.03
CA LEU A 258 -30.36 6.90 -5.74
C LEU A 258 -31.21 6.10 -4.73
N SER A 259 -32.48 5.93 -5.04
CA SER A 259 -33.39 4.99 -4.39
C SER A 259 -33.45 3.66 -5.13
N VAL A 260 -33.92 2.60 -4.46
CA VAL A 260 -34.14 1.30 -5.10
C VAL A 260 -35.13 1.45 -6.26
N GLY A 261 -34.72 1.02 -7.46
CA GLY A 261 -35.55 1.08 -8.66
C GLY A 261 -35.35 2.33 -9.54
N ASP A 262 -34.58 3.33 -9.08
CA ASP A 262 -34.24 4.50 -9.89
C ASP A 262 -33.47 4.09 -11.14
N GLU A 263 -33.75 4.74 -12.27
CA GLU A 263 -33.09 4.44 -13.54
C GLU A 263 -31.69 5.05 -13.60
N ILE A 264 -30.69 4.19 -13.73
CA ILE A 264 -29.28 4.58 -13.84
C ILE A 264 -28.92 4.79 -15.32
N ALA A 265 -29.34 3.85 -16.16
CA ALA A 265 -28.95 3.83 -17.56
C ALA A 265 -29.92 3.00 -18.41
N GLU A 266 -29.81 3.17 -19.73
CA GLU A 266 -30.45 2.32 -20.73
C GLU A 266 -29.40 1.72 -21.66
N ILE A 267 -29.69 0.52 -22.16
CA ILE A 267 -28.95 -0.12 -23.25
C ILE A 267 -29.83 -0.10 -24.49
N ILE A 268 -29.29 0.50 -25.55
CA ILE A 268 -29.94 0.61 -26.86
C ILE A 268 -29.34 -0.45 -27.80
N ASP A 269 -30.20 -1.14 -28.54
CA ASP A 269 -29.79 -2.06 -29.60
C ASP A 269 -29.07 -1.31 -30.73
N THR A 270 -27.92 -1.83 -31.17
CA THR A 270 -27.09 -1.17 -32.19
C THR A 270 -27.67 -1.21 -33.60
N TYR A 271 -28.62 -2.11 -33.87
CA TYR A 271 -29.24 -2.30 -35.18
C TYR A 271 -30.60 -1.60 -35.28
N GLU A 272 -31.45 -1.81 -34.28
CA GLU A 272 -32.86 -1.35 -34.31
C GLU A 272 -33.05 0.01 -33.62
N GLY A 273 -32.16 0.38 -32.69
CA GLY A 273 -32.26 1.63 -31.94
C GLY A 273 -33.27 1.59 -30.79
N ASP A 274 -33.84 0.43 -30.50
CA ASP A 274 -34.78 0.22 -29.39
C ASP A 274 -34.05 0.03 -28.06
N VAL A 275 -34.69 0.44 -26.96
CA VAL A 275 -34.19 0.18 -25.60
C VAL A 275 -34.41 -1.29 -25.26
N ILE A 276 -33.32 -2.04 -25.13
CA ILE A 276 -33.33 -3.49 -24.85
C ILE A 276 -33.07 -3.82 -23.37
N GLU A 277 -32.56 -2.87 -22.60
CA GLU A 277 -32.41 -3.00 -21.14
C GLU A 277 -32.53 -1.64 -20.46
N VAL A 278 -33.36 -1.57 -19.41
CA VAL A 278 -33.37 -0.45 -18.47
C VAL A 278 -32.68 -0.90 -17.19
N ILE A 279 -31.58 -0.24 -16.84
CA ILE A 279 -30.76 -0.58 -15.68
C ILE A 279 -31.20 0.29 -14.52
N LYS A 280 -31.59 -0.38 -13.43
CA LYS A 280 -32.13 0.25 -12.23
C LYS A 280 -31.20 0.07 -11.04
N SER A 281 -31.27 0.99 -10.09
CA SER A 281 -30.51 0.90 -8.86
C SER A 281 -30.98 -0.29 -8.00
N PRO A 282 -30.07 -1.20 -7.62
CA PRO A 282 -30.39 -2.34 -6.77
C PRO A 282 -30.47 -1.98 -5.27
N CYS A 283 -30.02 -0.78 -4.88
CA CYS A 283 -29.94 -0.34 -3.49
C CYS A 283 -30.16 1.17 -3.37
N GLU A 284 -30.46 1.62 -2.16
CA GLU A 284 -30.40 3.04 -1.81
C GLU A 284 -28.95 3.44 -1.50
N GLY A 285 -28.53 4.62 -1.96
CA GLY A 285 -27.20 5.15 -1.68
C GLY A 285 -26.70 6.14 -2.73
N CYS A 286 -25.41 6.47 -2.66
CA CYS A 286 -24.79 7.48 -3.52
C CYS A 286 -24.05 6.84 -4.70
N LEU A 287 -24.28 7.32 -5.93
CA LEU A 287 -23.54 6.87 -7.10
C LEU A 287 -22.08 7.33 -7.01
N PHE A 288 -21.17 6.38 -6.79
CA PHE A 288 -19.74 6.66 -6.60
C PHE A 288 -18.99 6.77 -7.92
N TYR A 289 -19.32 5.90 -8.86
CA TYR A 289 -18.64 5.79 -10.15
C TYR A 289 -19.61 5.30 -11.22
N HIS A 290 -19.44 5.77 -12.46
CA HIS A 290 -19.96 5.12 -13.64
C HIS A 290 -18.93 5.12 -14.78
N GLY A 291 -19.00 4.13 -15.66
CA GLY A 291 -18.18 4.07 -16.88
C GLY A 291 -18.57 5.17 -17.87
N SER A 292 -17.67 5.50 -18.81
CA SER A 292 -17.92 6.50 -19.86
C SER A 292 -17.98 5.92 -21.26
N ASN A 293 -17.61 4.64 -21.45
CA ASN A 293 -17.60 4.02 -22.77
C ASN A 293 -19.05 3.72 -23.22
N PRO A 294 -19.51 4.31 -24.34
CA PRO A 294 -20.86 4.09 -24.84
C PRO A 294 -21.06 2.67 -25.37
N LEU A 295 -20.01 1.95 -25.79
CA LEU A 295 -20.15 0.57 -26.26
C LEU A 295 -19.81 -0.41 -25.13
N ILE A 296 -20.79 -1.24 -24.79
CA ILE A 296 -20.77 -2.06 -23.57
C ILE A 296 -21.10 -3.52 -23.91
N TYR A 297 -20.33 -4.46 -23.34
CA TYR A 297 -20.61 -5.90 -23.44
C TYR A 297 -21.56 -6.34 -22.31
N SER A 298 -22.21 -7.49 -22.45
CA SER A 298 -22.99 -8.09 -21.37
C SER A 298 -22.10 -8.37 -20.14
N ASN A 299 -22.72 -8.33 -18.95
CA ASN A 299 -22.06 -8.54 -17.65
C ASN A 299 -20.93 -7.54 -17.32
N THR A 300 -20.89 -6.39 -17.99
CA THR A 300 -19.88 -5.37 -17.71
C THR A 300 -20.34 -4.50 -16.56
N ALA A 301 -19.42 -4.17 -15.63
CA ALA A 301 -19.69 -3.25 -14.53
C ALA A 301 -19.76 -1.81 -15.06
N ILE A 302 -20.95 -1.20 -14.99
CA ILE A 302 -21.17 0.15 -15.51
C ILE A 302 -21.25 1.21 -14.42
N ALA A 303 -21.55 0.81 -13.18
CA ALA A 303 -21.68 1.74 -12.07
C ALA A 303 -21.33 1.07 -10.73
N LYS A 304 -20.89 1.88 -9.76
CA LYS A 304 -20.72 1.49 -8.36
C LYS A 304 -21.48 2.47 -7.47
N ILE A 305 -22.23 1.93 -6.52
CA ILE A 305 -23.04 2.70 -5.56
C ILE A 305 -22.46 2.45 -4.18
N ILE A 306 -22.17 3.51 -3.43
CA ILE A 306 -21.91 3.41 -1.99
C ILE A 306 -23.26 3.27 -1.32
N LYS A 307 -23.51 2.11 -0.70
CA LYS A 307 -24.76 1.88 0.02
C LYS A 307 -24.83 2.83 1.22
N ASP A 308 -26.02 3.35 1.49
CA ASP A 308 -26.23 4.06 2.74
C ASP A 308 -26.42 3.06 3.88
N THR A 309 -25.41 3.01 4.74
CA THR A 309 -25.36 2.20 5.96
C THR A 309 -25.64 3.02 7.21
N ASP A 310 -25.69 4.36 7.13
CA ASP A 310 -25.74 5.27 8.29
C ASP A 310 -26.71 6.47 8.12
N PHE A 311 -27.98 6.21 7.79
CA PHE A 311 -29.08 7.19 7.97
C PHE A 311 -30.18 6.67 8.91
N ILE A 312 -29.79 6.00 10.00
CA ILE A 312 -30.66 5.75 11.17
C ILE A 312 -30.00 6.35 12.40
#